data_AF-A0A814KKM2-F1
#
_entry.id   AF-A0A814KKM2-F1
#
_cell.length_a   1.000
_cell.length_b   1.000
_cell.length_c   1.000
_cell.angle_alpha   90.00
_cell.angle_beta   90.00
_cell.angle_gamma   90.00
#
_symmetry.space_group_name_H-M   'P 1'
#
loop_
_entity.id
_entity.type
_entity.pdbx_description
1 polymer ?
#
loop_
_entity_poly.entity_id
_entity_poly.type
_entity_poly.pdbx_seq_one_letter_code
_entity_poly.pdbx_strand_id
1 'polypeptide(L)'
;MSTTIQLCFSNILPRCMKKQLRTRFLYLLILSSAIVVFSGNALVRSILGSSIISTQVQAFNTTSTKTDYRLFSGKKIRSFNHEYNDNRKNKTWQQEIQQFLTRTSPHFRNKSICEIHNWAVVVNFSNSVLQTAKRLSKWCIVIVVKNRPDNIKVTENIFFLNATIQNELAKISPLYKASLLYAKQHHIVQKNLGYLWTILHGATIVWDFDNDNELIVNESTFSTSLNETMEALTVPNHNSTLLNPYPFFVSNPKKLWPRGYPSQSINDSSKQIISTQTLRGLWPTKNIGIIHSLTECQVDVDSVYKSVVPGFPLRFQKISNDRNKDVKLIAPRRTFSPYNKQSTLHLRPSLWALLLPVTVSQQVSDIYRSYVMQRLMWDVGLQTAFAGSYSIKKHVDHNEHELEKEFSWKIDKLVEYLTQWSSVETSFIKRVQQLFISLYEYGYIELIDVHLIQLWLEELHLIGYTFPEIPLKYTLIVRTFAGHLYRMNKW
;
A
#
# COMPACT_ATOMS: atom_id res chain seq x y z
N MET A 1 31.58 22.48 30.35
CA MET A 1 30.80 22.71 29.11
C MET A 1 29.82 21.59 28.73
N SER A 2 29.73 20.47 29.47
CA SER A 2 28.91 19.30 29.10
C SER A 2 27.41 19.41 29.48
N THR A 3 27.08 20.12 30.58
CA THR A 3 25.71 20.18 31.11
C THR A 3 24.82 21.26 30.50
N THR A 4 25.39 22.36 29.99
CA THR A 4 24.62 23.49 29.43
C THR A 4 24.10 23.22 28.01
N ILE A 5 24.78 22.38 27.23
CA ILE A 5 24.38 22.02 25.86
C ILE A 5 23.20 21.03 25.86
N GLN A 6 23.08 20.20 26.90
CA GLN A 6 22.05 19.16 26.98
C GLN A 6 20.65 19.70 27.23
N LEU A 7 20.54 20.88 27.87
CA LEU A 7 19.27 21.53 28.20
C LEU A 7 18.68 22.30 27.00
N CYS A 8 19.51 22.93 26.16
CA CYS A 8 19.02 23.70 24.99
C CYS A 8 18.45 22.82 23.87
N PHE A 9 18.96 21.61 23.65
CA PHE A 9 18.46 20.71 22.60
C PHE A 9 17.21 19.92 23.01
N SER A 10 16.84 19.93 24.29
CA SER A 10 15.73 19.14 24.83
C SER A 10 14.35 19.67 24.42
N ASN A 11 14.21 20.94 24.04
CA ASN A 11 12.92 21.54 23.67
C ASN A 11 12.73 21.80 22.16
N ILE A 12 13.78 21.62 21.34
CA ILE A 12 13.74 21.92 19.90
C ILE A 12 13.78 20.62 19.06
N LEU A 13 14.39 19.55 19.59
CA LEU A 13 14.51 18.28 18.87
C LEU A 13 13.40 17.27 19.23
N PRO A 14 12.68 16.73 18.24
CA PRO A 14 11.71 15.67 18.43
C PRO A 14 12.35 14.32 18.80
N ARG A 15 11.55 13.44 19.42
CA ARG A 15 12.02 12.18 20.05
C ARG A 15 12.79 11.24 19.10
N CYS A 16 12.51 11.23 17.80
CA CYS A 16 13.21 10.37 16.84
C CYS A 16 14.69 10.77 16.66
N MET A 17 14.97 12.07 16.52
CA MET A 17 16.35 12.57 16.41
C MET A 17 17.10 12.43 17.74
N LYS A 18 16.41 12.58 18.87
CA LYS A 18 17.00 12.32 20.21
C LYS A 18 17.42 10.87 20.39
N LYS A 19 16.65 9.90 19.89
CA LYS A 19 16.97 8.47 20.01
C LYS A 19 18.21 8.12 19.17
N GLN A 20 18.33 8.66 17.96
CA GLN A 20 19.52 8.48 17.10
C GLN A 20 20.76 9.21 17.60
N LEU A 21 20.63 10.42 18.15
CA LEU A 21 21.74 11.12 18.79
C LEU A 21 22.30 10.30 19.95
N ARG A 22 21.44 9.66 20.75
CA ARG A 22 21.87 8.70 21.79
C ARG A 22 22.57 7.49 21.20
N THR A 23 22.07 6.88 20.12
CA THR A 23 22.71 5.72 19.48
C THR A 23 24.07 6.07 18.85
N ARG A 24 24.19 7.24 18.22
CA ARG A 24 25.46 7.75 17.66
C ARG A 24 26.46 8.15 18.74
N PHE A 25 26.01 8.75 19.85
CA PHE A 25 26.86 9.01 21.01
C PHE A 25 27.35 7.71 21.64
N LEU A 26 26.48 6.69 21.76
CA LEU A 26 26.87 5.37 22.24
C LEU A 26 27.90 4.73 21.30
N TYR A 27 27.71 4.82 19.99
CA TYR A 27 28.66 4.30 19.00
C TYR A 27 30.02 5.02 19.04
N LEU A 28 30.04 6.34 19.23
CA LEU A 28 31.28 7.11 19.42
C LEU A 28 31.99 6.75 20.74
N LEU A 29 31.23 6.52 21.82
CA LEU A 29 31.76 6.04 23.10
C LEU A 29 32.31 4.60 22.98
N ILE A 30 31.63 3.73 22.25
CA ILE A 30 32.06 2.34 21.99
C ILE A 30 33.31 2.32 21.08
N LEU A 31 33.38 3.19 20.06
CA LEU A 31 34.57 3.31 19.21
C LEU A 31 35.77 3.89 19.97
N SER A 32 35.54 4.79 20.92
CA SER A 32 36.62 5.28 21.81
C SER A 32 37.13 4.24 22.82
N SER A 33 36.33 3.20 23.11
CA SER A 33 36.71 2.11 24.02
C SER A 33 37.20 0.84 23.28
N ALA A 34 36.87 0.67 22.01
CA ALA A 34 37.29 -0.47 21.18
C ALA A 34 38.69 -0.32 20.54
N ILE A 35 39.32 0.85 20.63
CA ILE A 35 40.69 1.07 20.10
C ILE A 35 41.78 0.49 21.04
N VAL A 36 41.44 0.00 22.24
CA VAL A 36 42.44 -0.44 23.23
C VAL A 36 42.59 -1.97 23.37
N VAL A 37 41.72 -2.81 22.81
CA VAL A 37 41.84 -4.27 23.02
C VAL A 37 41.45 -5.03 21.75
N PHE A 38 42.43 -5.45 20.94
CA PHE A 38 42.38 -6.70 20.17
C PHE A 38 43.76 -7.06 19.62
N SER A 39 44.51 -7.87 20.37
CA SER A 39 45.52 -8.79 19.87
C SER A 39 45.14 -10.20 20.34
N GLY A 40 45.13 -11.18 19.43
CA GLY A 40 45.11 -12.61 19.78
C GLY A 40 43.93 -13.45 19.29
N ASN A 41 44.14 -14.11 18.15
CA ASN A 41 43.79 -15.49 17.79
C ASN A 41 42.37 -16.05 18.00
N ALA A 42 41.72 -16.41 16.88
CA ALA A 42 40.57 -17.32 16.83
C ALA A 42 41.00 -18.67 16.22
N LEU A 43 40.68 -19.76 16.92
CA LEU A 43 40.90 -21.15 16.49
C LEU A 43 39.55 -21.85 16.38
N VAL A 44 39.36 -22.50 15.24
CA VAL A 44 38.16 -23.21 14.77
C VAL A 44 37.86 -24.44 15.62
N ARG A 45 36.57 -24.73 15.90
CA ARG A 45 36.08 -26.10 16.12
C ARG A 45 34.61 -26.28 15.74
N SER A 46 34.38 -27.28 14.89
CA SER A 46 33.09 -27.87 14.52
C SER A 46 32.56 -28.82 15.59
N ILE A 47 31.25 -29.07 15.58
CA ILE A 47 30.53 -30.36 15.63
C ILE A 47 29.13 -30.08 16.19
N LEU A 48 28.10 -30.57 15.51
CA LEU A 48 26.95 -31.27 16.11
C LEU A 48 26.02 -31.76 15.00
N GLY A 49 25.90 -33.09 14.90
CA GLY A 49 24.82 -33.75 14.19
C GLY A 49 23.62 -33.98 15.11
N SER A 50 22.43 -34.04 14.53
CA SER A 50 21.33 -34.85 15.04
C SER A 50 20.25 -34.98 13.98
N SER A 51 19.82 -36.23 13.79
CA SER A 51 18.77 -36.72 12.93
C SER A 51 17.38 -36.38 13.49
N ILE A 52 16.44 -35.99 12.63
CA ILE A 52 15.01 -35.95 12.95
C ILE A 52 14.23 -36.64 11.83
N ILE A 53 13.35 -37.53 12.28
CA ILE A 53 12.46 -38.45 11.55
C ILE A 53 11.38 -37.65 10.80
N SER A 54 11.25 -37.88 9.50
CA SER A 54 10.23 -37.27 8.63
C SER A 54 8.92 -38.06 8.68
N THR A 55 7.83 -37.41 9.12
CA THR A 55 6.46 -37.84 8.85
C THR A 55 5.94 -37.08 7.63
N GLN A 56 5.39 -37.83 6.67
CA GLN A 56 4.95 -37.32 5.37
C GLN A 56 3.72 -36.41 5.49
N VAL A 57 3.89 -35.14 5.09
CA VAL A 57 2.82 -34.24 4.67
C VAL A 57 3.19 -33.78 3.27
N GLN A 58 2.29 -33.97 2.31
CA GLN A 58 2.48 -33.55 0.90
C GLN A 58 2.66 -32.03 0.84
N ALA A 59 3.91 -31.59 0.80
CA ALA A 59 4.30 -30.23 0.52
C ALA A 59 4.24 -29.99 -1.00
N PHE A 60 3.57 -28.91 -1.41
CA PHE A 60 3.73 -28.36 -2.76
C PHE A 60 5.19 -27.94 -2.95
N ASN A 61 5.99 -28.81 -3.55
CA ASN A 61 7.36 -28.53 -3.95
C ASN A 61 7.36 -27.51 -5.09
N THR A 62 7.53 -26.23 -4.77
CA THR A 62 8.12 -25.26 -5.69
C THR A 62 9.55 -25.01 -5.22
N THR A 63 10.49 -25.74 -5.80
CA THR A 63 11.92 -25.48 -5.70
C THR A 63 12.23 -24.05 -6.15
N SER A 64 12.70 -23.25 -5.19
CA SER A 64 13.34 -21.96 -5.46
C SER A 64 14.70 -22.20 -6.09
N THR A 65 14.80 -22.03 -7.41
CA THR A 65 16.07 -21.97 -8.13
C THR A 65 16.20 -20.61 -8.81
N LYS A 66 17.37 -19.98 -8.64
CA LYS A 66 17.97 -18.86 -9.40
C LYS A 66 17.02 -17.98 -10.21
N THR A 67 17.00 -16.69 -9.90
CA THR A 67 16.38 -15.58 -10.66
C THR A 67 16.42 -15.84 -12.17
N ASP A 68 15.32 -16.38 -12.70
CA ASP A 68 15.19 -16.66 -14.12
C ASP A 68 14.95 -15.32 -14.83
N TYR A 69 16.00 -14.81 -15.48
CA TYR A 69 15.99 -13.56 -16.23
C TYR A 69 14.91 -13.51 -17.33
N ARG A 70 14.25 -14.64 -17.64
CA ARG A 70 13.12 -14.70 -18.57
C ARG A 70 11.82 -14.11 -18.01
N LEU A 71 11.64 -14.11 -16.68
CA LEU A 71 10.36 -13.80 -16.02
C LEU A 71 9.89 -12.34 -16.16
N PHE A 72 10.75 -11.40 -16.54
CA PHE A 72 10.40 -9.97 -16.59
C PHE A 72 10.90 -9.31 -17.89
N SER A 73 10.87 -10.07 -18.99
CA SER A 73 11.30 -9.63 -20.31
C SER A 73 10.27 -8.75 -21.04
N GLY A 74 9.12 -8.47 -20.42
CA GLY A 74 7.98 -7.83 -21.08
C GLY A 74 7.29 -8.74 -22.12
N LYS A 75 7.63 -10.04 -22.14
CA LYS A 75 7.00 -11.05 -23.01
C LYS A 75 6.15 -12.00 -22.16
N LYS A 76 5.08 -12.54 -22.76
CA LYS A 76 4.28 -13.62 -22.17
C LYS A 76 5.14 -14.86 -21.99
N ILE A 77 5.15 -15.43 -20.79
CA ILE A 77 5.98 -16.58 -20.40
C ILE A 77 5.16 -17.83 -20.06
N ARG A 78 3.85 -17.69 -19.78
CA ARG A 78 2.92 -18.77 -19.44
C ARG A 78 1.48 -18.41 -19.83
N SER A 79 0.58 -19.39 -19.85
CA SER A 79 -0.85 -19.21 -20.16
C SER A 79 -1.73 -19.62 -18.98
N PHE A 80 -2.82 -18.90 -18.77
CA PHE A 80 -3.84 -19.24 -17.77
C PHE A 80 -4.93 -20.13 -18.38
N ASN A 81 -5.07 -21.36 -17.88
CA ASN A 81 -5.97 -22.38 -18.44
C ASN A 81 -7.14 -22.77 -17.52
N HIS A 82 -7.52 -21.92 -16.57
CA HIS A 82 -8.62 -22.20 -15.64
C HIS A 82 -9.87 -21.38 -15.96
N GLU A 83 -11.01 -22.06 -16.11
CA GLU A 83 -12.30 -21.38 -16.10
C GLU A 83 -12.68 -21.00 -14.68
N TYR A 84 -12.97 -19.71 -14.49
CA TYR A 84 -13.52 -19.20 -13.23
C TYR A 84 -15.03 -19.49 -13.19
N ASN A 85 -15.44 -20.41 -12.32
CA ASN A 85 -16.84 -20.77 -12.14
C ASN A 85 -17.54 -19.85 -11.12
N ASP A 86 -18.32 -18.90 -11.63
CA ASP A 86 -19.13 -17.94 -10.85
C ASP A 86 -20.50 -18.52 -10.47
N ASN A 87 -20.52 -19.62 -9.71
CA ASN A 87 -21.75 -20.38 -9.42
C ASN A 87 -22.27 -20.24 -7.98
N ARG A 88 -21.83 -19.25 -7.19
CA ARG A 88 -22.34 -19.10 -5.81
C ARG A 88 -23.70 -18.41 -5.75
N LYS A 89 -24.67 -19.09 -5.14
CA LYS A 89 -25.99 -18.53 -4.86
C LYS A 89 -25.94 -17.59 -3.64
N ASN A 90 -26.57 -16.43 -3.83
CA ASN A 90 -26.26 -15.13 -3.22
C ASN A 90 -26.77 -14.92 -1.77
N LYS A 91 -27.89 -15.55 -1.36
CA LYS A 91 -28.58 -15.18 -0.11
C LYS A 91 -27.99 -15.84 1.15
N THR A 92 -27.55 -17.09 1.07
CA THR A 92 -27.11 -17.85 2.25
C THR A 92 -25.81 -17.30 2.82
N TRP A 93 -24.84 -16.96 1.95
CA TRP A 93 -23.55 -16.39 2.36
C TRP A 93 -23.71 -15.04 3.07
N GLN A 94 -24.53 -14.13 2.51
CA GLN A 94 -24.80 -12.82 3.12
C GLN A 94 -25.42 -12.97 4.53
N GLN A 95 -26.35 -13.91 4.70
CA GLN A 95 -26.98 -14.20 5.98
C GLN A 95 -25.97 -14.76 7.00
N GLU A 96 -25.12 -15.71 6.60
CA GLU A 96 -24.08 -16.29 7.45
C GLU A 96 -23.06 -15.24 7.90
N ILE A 97 -22.61 -14.39 6.98
CA ILE A 97 -21.72 -13.27 7.29
C ILE A 97 -22.39 -12.29 8.25
N GLN A 98 -23.63 -11.89 7.99
CA GLN A 98 -24.34 -10.94 8.85
C GLN A 98 -24.58 -11.50 10.26
N GLN A 99 -24.93 -12.78 10.38
CA GLN A 99 -25.04 -13.47 11.66
C GLN A 99 -23.68 -13.55 12.37
N PHE A 100 -22.61 -13.89 11.63
CA PHE A 100 -21.26 -13.94 12.17
C PHE A 100 -20.83 -12.58 12.76
N LEU A 101 -21.04 -11.49 12.01
CA LEU A 101 -20.67 -10.14 12.41
C LEU A 101 -21.47 -9.67 13.62
N THR A 102 -22.78 -9.95 13.65
CA THR A 102 -23.67 -9.62 14.77
C THR A 102 -23.23 -10.30 16.06
N ARG A 103 -22.77 -11.56 15.98
CA ARG A 103 -22.26 -12.33 17.12
C ARG A 103 -20.89 -11.85 17.60
N THR A 104 -20.00 -11.51 16.66
CA THR A 104 -18.56 -11.41 16.95
C THR A 104 -18.09 -9.96 17.11
N SER A 105 -18.68 -9.02 16.38
CA SER A 105 -18.22 -7.64 16.32
C SER A 105 -18.96 -6.76 17.35
N PRO A 106 -18.25 -6.09 18.27
CA PRO A 106 -18.86 -5.10 19.17
C PRO A 106 -19.55 -3.95 18.42
N HIS A 107 -19.08 -3.59 17.22
CA HIS A 107 -19.67 -2.53 16.41
C HIS A 107 -21.11 -2.84 16.01
N PHE A 108 -21.39 -4.10 15.64
CA PHE A 108 -22.75 -4.52 15.29
C PHE A 108 -23.69 -4.58 16.50
N ARG A 109 -23.13 -4.78 17.71
CA ARG A 109 -23.88 -4.72 18.97
C ARG A 109 -24.14 -3.30 19.44
N ASN A 110 -23.20 -2.38 19.20
CA ASN A 110 -23.33 -0.96 19.54
C ASN A 110 -22.81 -0.07 18.39
N LYS A 111 -23.74 0.41 17.55
CA LYS A 111 -23.43 1.24 16.38
C LYS A 111 -22.90 2.64 16.73
N SER A 112 -22.96 3.07 17.99
CA SER A 112 -22.52 4.42 18.39
C SER A 112 -21.02 4.54 18.67
N ILE A 113 -20.25 3.45 18.60
CA ILE A 113 -18.82 3.44 18.97
C ILE A 113 -17.98 4.31 18.01
N CYS A 114 -18.29 4.25 16.71
CA CYS A 114 -17.57 4.94 15.65
C CYS A 114 -18.46 5.04 14.39
N GLU A 115 -18.11 5.95 13.50
CA GLU A 115 -18.78 6.15 12.21
C GLU A 115 -18.51 4.97 11.28
N ILE A 116 -19.56 4.21 10.97
CA ILE A 116 -19.51 2.97 10.18
C ILE A 116 -18.81 3.12 8.82
N HIS A 117 -18.83 4.33 8.27
CA HIS A 117 -18.29 4.64 6.95
C HIS A 117 -16.75 4.81 6.94
N ASN A 118 -16.14 5.06 8.11
CA ASN A 118 -14.76 5.53 8.25
C ASN A 118 -13.91 4.50 9.01
N TRP A 119 -13.08 3.77 8.28
CA TRP A 119 -12.26 2.70 8.86
C TRP A 119 -10.77 2.92 8.65
N ALA A 120 -9.96 2.51 9.62
CA ALA A 120 -8.52 2.36 9.47
C ALA A 120 -8.10 0.91 9.68
N VAL A 121 -7.14 0.44 8.89
CA VAL A 121 -6.64 -0.95 8.95
C VAL A 121 -5.17 -0.92 9.31
N VAL A 122 -4.76 -1.74 10.27
CA VAL A 122 -3.35 -1.91 10.66
C VAL A 122 -3.06 -3.37 11.06
N VAL A 123 -1.81 -3.78 10.85
CA VAL A 123 -1.33 -5.12 11.24
C VAL A 123 -0.42 -4.99 12.44
N ASN A 124 -0.68 -5.77 13.48
CA ASN A 124 -0.07 -5.72 14.80
C ASN A 124 -0.39 -4.44 15.60
N PHE A 125 -0.43 -4.61 16.92
CA PHE A 125 -0.62 -3.51 17.87
C PHE A 125 0.72 -2.81 18.15
N SER A 126 0.67 -1.49 18.34
CA SER A 126 1.79 -0.71 18.85
C SER A 126 1.30 0.52 19.63
N ASN A 127 2.21 1.20 20.32
CA ASN A 127 1.90 2.49 20.94
C ASN A 127 1.54 3.56 19.91
N SER A 128 2.14 3.56 18.71
CA SER A 128 1.77 4.50 17.63
C SER A 128 0.32 4.29 17.21
N VAL A 129 -0.12 3.04 17.08
CA VAL A 129 -1.53 2.71 16.77
C VAL A 129 -2.47 3.25 17.84
N LEU A 130 -2.13 3.09 19.13
CA LEU A 130 -2.94 3.61 20.23
C LEU A 130 -3.04 5.15 20.22
N GLN A 131 -1.93 5.85 19.92
CA GLN A 131 -1.95 7.32 19.81
C GLN A 131 -2.76 7.79 18.60
N THR A 132 -2.62 7.10 17.47
CA THR A 132 -3.44 7.32 16.27
C THR A 132 -4.93 7.13 16.57
N ALA A 133 -5.30 6.06 17.28
CA ALA A 133 -6.69 5.78 17.62
C ALA A 133 -7.35 6.87 18.48
N LYS A 134 -6.59 7.47 19.40
CA LYS A 134 -7.06 8.60 20.21
C LYS A 134 -7.36 9.86 19.39
N ARG A 135 -6.67 10.05 18.26
CA ARG A 135 -6.88 11.19 17.36
C ARG A 135 -8.00 10.97 16.36
N LEU A 136 -8.37 9.71 16.11
CA LEU A 136 -9.45 9.31 15.21
C LEU A 136 -10.63 8.76 16.00
N SER A 137 -11.12 9.52 16.98
CA SER A 137 -12.10 9.02 17.94
C SER A 137 -13.43 8.61 17.31
N LYS A 138 -13.77 9.11 16.12
CA LYS A 138 -14.96 8.72 15.36
C LYS A 138 -14.68 7.63 14.33
N TRP A 139 -13.43 7.27 14.04
CA TRP A 139 -13.13 6.20 13.08
C TRP A 139 -13.06 4.85 13.78
N CYS A 140 -13.53 3.81 13.09
CA CYS A 140 -13.32 2.44 13.52
C CYS A 140 -11.93 1.95 13.09
N ILE A 141 -11.17 1.34 14.00
CA ILE A 141 -9.81 0.86 13.70
C ILE A 141 -9.75 -0.64 13.89
N VAL A 142 -9.50 -1.38 12.81
CA VAL A 142 -9.23 -2.82 12.90
C VAL A 142 -7.73 -3.09 12.98
N ILE A 143 -7.34 -3.81 14.03
CA ILE A 143 -5.98 -4.31 14.24
C ILE A 143 -5.98 -5.81 13.97
N VAL A 144 -5.33 -6.21 12.89
CA VAL A 144 -5.17 -7.62 12.55
C VAL A 144 -3.97 -8.18 13.31
N VAL A 145 -4.22 -9.16 14.16
CA VAL A 145 -3.22 -9.74 15.08
C VAL A 145 -3.35 -11.25 15.09
N LYS A 146 -2.27 -11.95 15.47
CA LYS A 146 -2.37 -13.37 15.81
C LYS A 146 -3.12 -13.54 17.13
N ASN A 147 -2.61 -12.91 18.19
CA ASN A 147 -3.17 -12.94 19.54
C ASN A 147 -3.53 -11.52 19.99
N ARG A 148 -4.63 -11.37 20.72
CA ARG A 148 -4.96 -10.10 21.38
C ARG A 148 -3.90 -9.83 22.46
N PRO A 149 -3.35 -8.61 22.57
CA PRO A 149 -2.44 -8.27 23.66
C PRO A 149 -3.15 -8.34 25.02
N ASP A 150 -2.53 -8.98 26.00
CA ASP A 150 -3.06 -9.09 27.36
C ASP A 150 -2.95 -7.76 28.11
N ASN A 151 -3.94 -7.46 28.97
CA ASN A 151 -3.94 -6.33 29.92
C ASN A 151 -3.75 -4.93 29.31
N ILE A 152 -3.99 -4.75 28.01
CA ILE A 152 -3.91 -3.43 27.36
C ILE A 152 -5.26 -2.72 27.40
N LYS A 153 -5.29 -1.54 28.03
CA LYS A 153 -6.41 -0.59 27.90
C LYS A 153 -6.33 0.09 26.53
N VAL A 154 -7.30 -0.22 25.67
CA VAL A 154 -7.47 0.39 24.35
C VAL A 154 -8.67 1.32 24.34
N THR A 155 -8.75 2.20 23.35
CA THR A 155 -9.94 3.01 23.08
C THR A 155 -11.06 2.14 22.52
N GLU A 156 -12.32 2.56 22.72
CA GLU A 156 -13.51 1.78 22.32
C GLU A 156 -13.62 1.57 20.81
N ASN A 157 -13.05 2.49 20.02
CA ASN A 157 -13.03 2.44 18.56
C ASN A 157 -11.99 1.44 17.97
N ILE A 158 -11.28 0.67 18.81
CA ILE A 158 -10.34 -0.37 18.37
C ILE A 158 -11.01 -1.74 18.38
N PHE A 159 -10.92 -2.43 17.23
CA PHE A 159 -11.39 -3.79 17.01
C PHE A 159 -10.23 -4.72 16.71
N PHE A 160 -10.13 -5.84 17.43
CA PHE A 160 -9.10 -6.85 17.18
C PHE A 160 -9.64 -7.95 16.27
N LEU A 161 -9.02 -8.10 15.09
CA LEU A 161 -9.21 -9.26 14.22
C LEU A 161 -8.13 -10.30 14.55
N ASN A 162 -8.38 -11.11 15.58
CA ASN A 162 -7.45 -12.14 16.04
C ASN A 162 -7.55 -13.45 15.22
N ALA A 163 -6.63 -14.39 15.43
CA ALA A 163 -6.58 -15.65 14.69
C ALA A 163 -7.87 -16.49 14.83
N THR A 164 -8.50 -16.48 16.01
CA THR A 164 -9.77 -17.20 16.24
C THR A 164 -10.87 -16.66 15.33
N ILE A 165 -11.04 -15.33 15.27
CA ILE A 165 -12.03 -14.67 14.42
C ILE A 165 -11.72 -14.94 12.93
N GLN A 166 -10.44 -14.87 12.53
CA GLN A 166 -10.02 -15.15 11.16
C GLN A 166 -10.35 -16.59 10.73
N ASN A 167 -10.10 -17.58 11.61
CA ASN A 167 -10.38 -18.98 11.34
C ASN A 167 -11.88 -19.28 11.26
N GLU A 168 -12.70 -18.66 12.13
CA GLU A 168 -14.15 -18.80 12.03
C GLU A 168 -14.70 -18.16 10.75
N LEU A 169 -14.18 -16.98 10.35
CA LEU A 169 -14.53 -16.38 9.06
C LEU A 169 -14.11 -17.24 7.88
N ALA A 170 -12.97 -17.93 7.95
CA ALA A 170 -12.52 -18.83 6.89
C ALA A 170 -13.43 -20.04 6.65
N LYS A 171 -14.35 -20.34 7.57
CA LYS A 171 -15.41 -21.35 7.33
C LYS A 171 -16.50 -20.83 6.39
N ILE A 172 -16.66 -19.51 6.29
CA ILE A 172 -17.74 -18.82 5.57
C ILE A 172 -17.21 -18.09 4.32
N SER A 173 -16.09 -17.38 4.43
CA SER A 173 -15.46 -16.58 3.37
C SER A 173 -14.33 -17.38 2.69
N PRO A 174 -14.50 -17.71 1.39
CA PRO A 174 -13.45 -18.36 0.62
C PRO A 174 -12.19 -17.51 0.43
N LEU A 175 -12.29 -16.18 0.40
CA LEU A 175 -11.11 -15.31 0.43
C LEU A 175 -10.33 -15.50 1.73
N TYR A 176 -10.99 -15.50 2.88
CA TYR A 176 -10.33 -15.79 4.16
C TYR A 176 -9.68 -17.17 4.14
N LYS A 177 -10.42 -18.20 3.69
CA LYS A 177 -9.90 -19.57 3.56
C LYS A 177 -8.66 -19.64 2.69
N ALA A 178 -8.70 -19.10 1.47
CA ALA A 178 -7.59 -19.14 0.53
C ALA A 178 -6.39 -18.33 1.04
N SER A 179 -6.64 -17.18 1.66
CA SER A 179 -5.58 -16.31 2.18
C SER A 179 -4.84 -16.96 3.35
N LEU A 180 -5.54 -17.60 4.29
CA LEU A 180 -4.93 -18.23 5.46
C LEU A 180 -4.09 -19.46 5.12
N LEU A 181 -4.33 -20.13 3.98
CA LEU A 181 -3.48 -21.21 3.50
C LEU A 181 -2.12 -20.71 3.01
N TYR A 182 -1.98 -19.41 2.73
CA TYR A 182 -0.74 -18.83 2.23
C TYR A 182 0.14 -18.25 3.34
N ALA A 183 1.05 -19.08 3.87
CA ALA A 183 1.90 -18.70 4.99
C ALA A 183 3.13 -17.83 4.63
N LYS A 184 3.57 -17.81 3.35
CA LYS A 184 4.84 -17.19 2.94
C LYS A 184 4.90 -15.67 3.16
N GLN A 185 3.78 -14.95 3.00
CA GLN A 185 3.70 -13.50 3.18
C GLN A 185 2.60 -13.12 4.18
N HIS A 186 2.74 -13.61 5.41
CA HIS A 186 1.72 -13.49 6.45
C HIS A 186 1.26 -12.04 6.70
N HIS A 187 2.16 -11.04 6.70
CA HIS A 187 1.77 -9.65 6.92
C HIS A 187 0.91 -9.06 5.78
N ILE A 188 1.17 -9.45 4.53
CA ILE A 188 0.39 -8.99 3.38
C ILE A 188 -1.00 -9.62 3.42
N VAL A 189 -1.06 -10.92 3.69
CA VAL A 189 -2.31 -11.66 3.91
C VAL A 189 -3.14 -11.00 5.01
N GLN A 190 -2.54 -10.70 6.17
CA GLN A 190 -3.24 -10.05 7.27
C GLN A 190 -3.82 -8.68 6.87
N LYS A 191 -3.11 -7.90 6.05
CA LYS A 191 -3.68 -6.65 5.52
C LYS A 191 -4.90 -6.88 4.66
N ASN A 192 -4.84 -7.84 3.73
CA ASN A 192 -5.98 -8.18 2.88
C ASN A 192 -7.22 -8.62 3.69
N LEU A 193 -7.02 -9.44 4.72
CA LEU A 193 -8.10 -9.82 5.63
C LEU A 193 -8.67 -8.61 6.38
N GLY A 194 -7.81 -7.70 6.83
CA GLY A 194 -8.23 -6.44 7.45
C GLY A 194 -9.06 -5.57 6.50
N TYR A 195 -8.68 -5.46 5.22
CA TYR A 195 -9.44 -4.71 4.23
C TYR A 195 -10.82 -5.31 3.99
N LEU A 196 -10.93 -6.64 3.84
CA LEU A 196 -12.25 -7.27 3.67
C LEU A 196 -13.11 -7.05 4.92
N TRP A 197 -12.52 -7.18 6.11
CA TRP A 197 -13.22 -6.95 7.38
C TRP A 197 -13.88 -5.57 7.43
N THR A 198 -13.18 -4.50 7.04
CA THR A 198 -13.77 -3.15 7.09
C THR A 198 -14.90 -2.99 6.09
N ILE A 199 -14.75 -3.54 4.88
CA ILE A 199 -15.79 -3.49 3.85
C ILE A 199 -17.04 -4.27 4.28
N LEU A 200 -16.85 -5.44 4.92
CA LEU A 200 -17.93 -6.22 5.52
C LEU A 200 -18.70 -5.43 6.60
N HIS A 201 -18.06 -4.45 7.24
CA HIS A 201 -18.68 -3.54 8.20
C HIS A 201 -19.26 -2.28 7.56
N GLY A 202 -19.32 -2.16 6.23
CA GLY A 202 -19.91 -1.01 5.54
C GLY A 202 -18.97 0.17 5.34
N ALA A 203 -17.64 -0.04 5.42
CA ALA A 203 -16.67 1.00 5.12
C ALA A 203 -16.91 1.62 3.74
N THR A 204 -16.86 2.96 3.69
CA THR A 204 -16.83 3.72 2.44
C THR A 204 -15.51 4.45 2.26
N ILE A 205 -14.77 4.64 3.35
CA ILE A 205 -13.41 5.16 3.35
C ILE A 205 -12.56 4.22 4.21
N VAL A 206 -11.43 3.79 3.65
CA VAL A 206 -10.46 2.93 4.34
C VAL A 206 -9.10 3.62 4.34
N TRP A 207 -8.57 3.91 5.53
CA TRP A 207 -7.22 4.38 5.73
C TRP A 207 -6.27 3.22 5.99
N ASP A 208 -5.35 3.02 5.06
CA ASP A 208 -4.31 2.02 5.11
C ASP A 208 -3.03 2.63 5.69
N PHE A 209 -2.66 2.21 6.91
CA PHE A 209 -1.46 2.71 7.57
C PHE A 209 -0.65 1.61 8.25
N ASP A 210 0.64 1.90 8.48
CA ASP A 210 1.57 0.98 9.14
C ASP A 210 1.56 1.14 10.67
N ASN A 211 1.93 0.09 11.39
CA ASN A 211 1.83 0.07 12.85
C ASN A 211 2.80 1.00 13.56
N ASP A 212 3.85 1.49 12.91
CA ASP A 212 4.81 2.41 13.49
C ASP A 212 4.56 3.88 13.09
N ASN A 213 3.53 4.11 12.26
CA ASN A 213 3.04 5.42 11.87
C ASN A 213 2.07 5.98 12.93
N GLU A 214 2.47 7.08 13.55
CA GLU A 214 1.62 7.84 14.46
C GLU A 214 1.00 9.02 13.70
N LEU A 215 -0.31 9.19 13.80
CA LEU A 215 -1.01 10.31 13.17
C LEU A 215 -0.62 11.64 13.84
N ILE A 216 -0.33 12.66 13.02
CA ILE A 216 0.05 14.01 13.48
C ILE A 216 -0.95 15.10 13.09
N VAL A 217 -1.95 14.75 12.28
CA VAL A 217 -3.07 15.63 11.91
C VAL A 217 -4.33 15.30 12.72
N ASN A 218 -5.35 16.13 12.58
CA ASN A 218 -6.65 15.93 13.23
C ASN A 218 -7.56 15.08 12.33
N GLU A 219 -8.55 14.44 12.93
CA GLU A 219 -9.59 13.67 12.22
C GLU A 219 -10.27 14.46 11.10
N SER A 220 -10.48 15.78 11.28
CA SER A 220 -11.08 16.65 10.26
C SER A 220 -10.30 16.70 8.95
N THR A 221 -8.99 16.43 8.97
CA THR A 221 -8.16 16.37 7.75
C THR A 221 -8.59 15.24 6.81
N PHE A 222 -9.23 14.19 7.35
CA PHE A 222 -9.75 13.06 6.58
C PHE A 222 -11.16 13.29 6.04
N SER A 223 -11.83 14.39 6.44
CA SER A 223 -13.20 14.70 6.03
C SER A 223 -13.26 14.85 4.50
N THR A 224 -13.68 13.78 3.84
CA THR A 224 -13.85 13.71 2.39
C THR A 224 -15.25 13.19 2.16
N SER A 225 -16.20 14.11 2.02
CA SER A 225 -17.59 13.75 1.70
C SER A 225 -17.64 13.22 0.26
N LEU A 226 -18.25 12.04 0.09
CA LEU A 226 -18.16 11.25 -1.15
C LEU A 226 -18.93 11.83 -2.36
N ASN A 227 -19.63 12.96 -2.19
CA ASN A 227 -20.38 13.62 -3.26
C ASN A 227 -20.16 15.13 -3.31
N GLU A 228 -19.09 15.61 -2.69
CA GLU A 228 -18.72 17.02 -2.65
C GLU A 228 -17.57 17.33 -3.61
N THR A 229 -17.15 18.59 -3.59
CA THR A 229 -15.89 19.01 -4.18
C THR A 229 -14.84 19.15 -3.09
N MET A 230 -13.62 18.74 -3.38
CA MET A 230 -12.46 19.05 -2.56
C MET A 230 -11.60 20.11 -3.25
N GLU A 231 -11.01 21.00 -2.47
CA GLU A 231 -9.96 21.86 -2.98
C GLU A 231 -8.74 21.02 -3.35
N ALA A 232 -8.23 21.24 -4.56
CA ALA A 232 -7.12 20.50 -5.12
C ALA A 232 -6.27 21.37 -6.05
N LEU A 233 -5.02 20.94 -6.21
CA LEU A 233 -4.12 21.39 -7.26
C LEU A 233 -4.06 20.33 -8.35
N THR A 234 -4.02 20.77 -9.59
CA THR A 234 -3.85 19.93 -10.78
C THR A 234 -2.62 20.37 -11.56
N VAL A 235 -2.05 19.50 -12.38
CA VAL A 235 -0.93 19.83 -13.26
C VAL A 235 -1.46 19.89 -14.70
N PRO A 236 -1.97 21.04 -15.18
CA PRO A 236 -2.36 21.17 -16.59
C PRO A 236 -1.18 20.92 -17.52
N ASN A 237 -1.46 20.45 -18.74
CA ASN A 237 -0.47 20.25 -19.81
C ASN A 237 0.68 19.27 -19.46
N HIS A 238 0.46 18.36 -18.52
CA HIS A 238 1.40 17.29 -18.22
C HIS A 238 1.44 16.27 -19.37
N ASN A 239 2.59 16.18 -20.05
CA ASN A 239 2.77 15.36 -21.26
C ASN A 239 3.56 14.06 -21.00
N SER A 240 3.61 13.58 -19.76
CA SER A 240 4.31 12.34 -19.38
C SER A 240 3.36 11.31 -18.75
N THR A 241 3.65 10.04 -18.98
CA THR A 241 2.96 8.91 -18.34
C THR A 241 3.38 8.73 -16.88
N LEU A 242 4.38 9.47 -16.41
CA LEU A 242 4.89 9.45 -15.04
C LEU A 242 4.90 10.84 -14.42
N LEU A 243 4.64 10.91 -13.12
CA LEU A 243 4.70 12.11 -12.31
C LEU A 243 5.38 11.81 -10.99
N ASN A 244 6.35 12.63 -10.60
CA ASN A 244 6.90 12.61 -9.25
C ASN A 244 6.26 13.73 -8.41
N PRO A 245 5.36 13.41 -7.46
CA PRO A 245 4.65 14.42 -6.68
C PRO A 245 5.42 14.89 -5.45
N TYR A 246 6.46 14.16 -5.01
CA TYR A 246 7.16 14.48 -3.76
C TYR A 246 7.86 15.85 -3.75
N PRO A 247 8.51 16.32 -4.84
CA PRO A 247 9.11 17.65 -4.92
C PRO A 247 8.15 18.79 -4.57
N PHE A 248 6.84 18.62 -4.82
CA PHE A 248 5.82 19.62 -4.51
C PHE A 248 5.68 19.86 -2.99
N PHE A 249 5.82 18.81 -2.17
CA PHE A 249 5.58 18.86 -0.72
C PHE A 249 6.81 19.25 0.10
N VAL A 250 7.95 19.54 -0.54
CA VAL A 250 9.21 19.87 0.14
C VAL A 250 9.71 21.26 -0.21
N SER A 251 10.54 21.81 0.68
CA SER A 251 11.19 23.11 0.44
C SER A 251 12.50 22.98 -0.34
N ASN A 252 13.16 21.81 -0.31
CA ASN A 252 14.36 21.53 -1.11
C ASN A 252 14.11 20.34 -2.07
N PRO A 253 13.64 20.60 -3.29
CA PRO A 253 13.04 19.59 -4.18
C PRO A 253 14.05 18.72 -4.95
N LYS A 254 15.34 19.08 -4.98
CA LYS A 254 16.21 18.75 -6.11
C LYS A 254 16.42 17.25 -6.40
N LYS A 255 16.07 16.33 -5.49
CA LYS A 255 16.24 14.88 -5.72
C LYS A 255 15.23 13.97 -5.01
N LEU A 256 14.06 14.42 -4.56
CA LEU A 256 13.16 13.54 -3.79
C LEU A 256 12.18 12.77 -4.69
N TRP A 257 12.10 11.44 -4.58
CA TRP A 257 11.12 10.60 -5.30
C TRP A 257 10.53 9.50 -4.39
N PRO A 258 9.29 9.04 -4.66
CA PRO A 258 8.67 7.94 -3.93
C PRO A 258 9.35 6.59 -4.18
N ARG A 259 9.31 5.68 -3.20
CA ARG A 259 9.72 4.28 -3.41
C ARG A 259 8.97 3.68 -4.59
N GLY A 260 9.71 2.99 -5.45
CA GLY A 260 9.17 2.39 -6.66
C GLY A 260 8.90 3.38 -7.79
N TYR A 261 9.46 4.60 -7.73
CA TYR A 261 9.51 5.48 -8.89
C TYR A 261 10.47 4.88 -9.96
N PRO A 262 10.13 4.92 -11.27
CA PRO A 262 10.94 4.29 -12.29
C PRO A 262 12.35 4.88 -12.35
N SER A 263 13.37 4.02 -12.30
CA SER A 263 14.77 4.44 -12.10
C SER A 263 15.29 5.33 -13.22
N GLN A 264 14.92 4.98 -14.45
CA GLN A 264 15.28 5.72 -15.66
C GLN A 264 14.65 7.13 -15.71
N SER A 265 13.66 7.39 -14.86
CA SER A 265 12.90 8.65 -14.83
C SER A 265 13.33 9.60 -13.71
N ILE A 266 14.22 9.17 -12.80
CA ILE A 266 14.60 9.96 -11.61
C ILE A 266 15.24 11.32 -11.98
N ASN A 267 16.12 11.32 -12.99
CA ASN A 267 16.86 12.52 -13.39
C ASN A 267 16.13 13.38 -14.44
N ASP A 268 14.93 12.97 -14.84
CA ASP A 268 14.15 13.65 -15.86
C ASP A 268 13.31 14.77 -15.23
N SER A 269 13.78 16.00 -15.37
CA SER A 269 13.11 17.19 -14.81
C SER A 269 11.72 17.43 -15.40
N SER A 270 11.42 16.90 -16.60
CA SER A 270 10.09 17.01 -17.22
C SER A 270 9.02 16.21 -16.48
N LYS A 271 9.41 15.24 -15.65
CA LYS A 271 8.50 14.37 -14.87
C LYS A 271 8.31 14.84 -13.43
N GLN A 272 9.01 15.90 -13.03
CA GLN A 272 8.92 16.50 -11.70
C GLN A 272 7.96 17.68 -11.72
N ILE A 273 7.19 17.86 -10.64
CA ILE A 273 6.30 19.01 -10.51
C ILE A 273 7.09 20.18 -9.93
N ILE A 274 7.02 21.31 -10.62
CA ILE A 274 7.44 22.62 -10.10
C ILE A 274 6.18 23.39 -9.74
N SER A 275 6.15 24.08 -8.58
CA SER A 275 4.93 24.75 -8.06
C SER A 275 4.24 25.67 -9.06
N THR A 276 5.01 26.26 -9.99
CA THR A 276 4.54 27.14 -11.07
C THR A 276 3.68 26.45 -12.12
N GLN A 277 3.67 25.12 -12.17
CA GLN A 277 2.91 24.33 -13.15
C GLN A 277 1.56 23.84 -12.62
N THR A 278 1.12 24.34 -11.47
CA THR A 278 -0.11 23.86 -10.82
C THR A 278 -1.28 24.84 -10.93
N LEU A 279 -2.50 24.32 -11.07
CA LEU A 279 -3.74 25.10 -11.03
C LEU A 279 -4.62 24.66 -9.87
N ARG A 280 -5.08 25.64 -9.10
CA ARG A 280 -5.94 25.46 -7.93
C ARG A 280 -7.42 25.50 -8.33
N GLY A 281 -8.22 24.58 -7.80
CA GLY A 281 -9.64 24.56 -8.07
C GLY A 281 -10.40 23.56 -7.19
N LEU A 282 -11.71 23.50 -7.42
CA LEU A 282 -12.60 22.54 -6.78
C LEU A 282 -12.74 21.30 -7.67
N TRP A 283 -12.47 20.12 -7.11
CA TRP A 283 -12.52 18.85 -7.83
C TRP A 283 -13.55 17.89 -7.24
N PRO A 284 -14.39 17.22 -8.04
CA PRO A 284 -15.36 16.26 -7.54
C PRO A 284 -14.66 15.08 -6.83
N THR A 285 -15.01 14.84 -5.56
CA THR A 285 -14.44 13.74 -4.77
C THR A 285 -14.78 12.37 -5.35
N LYS A 286 -15.93 12.25 -6.03
CA LYS A 286 -16.34 11.04 -6.77
C LYS A 286 -15.35 10.59 -7.86
N ASN A 287 -14.50 11.49 -8.36
CA ASN A 287 -13.48 11.19 -9.36
C ASN A 287 -12.12 10.83 -8.72
N ILE A 288 -12.01 10.89 -7.39
CA ILE A 288 -10.81 10.53 -6.65
C ILE A 288 -11.02 9.14 -6.07
N GLY A 289 -10.14 8.20 -6.42
CA GLY A 289 -10.12 6.90 -5.75
C GLY A 289 -9.25 6.95 -4.51
N ILE A 290 -8.05 7.52 -4.66
CA ILE A 290 -6.97 7.33 -3.70
C ILE A 290 -6.40 8.67 -3.29
N ILE A 291 -6.13 8.83 -2.00
CA ILE A 291 -5.37 9.97 -1.46
C ILE A 291 -4.17 9.41 -0.70
N HIS A 292 -2.98 9.55 -1.25
CA HIS A 292 -1.74 9.16 -0.60
C HIS A 292 -1.13 10.35 0.15
N SER A 293 -0.84 10.18 1.43
CA SER A 293 -0.23 11.23 2.26
C SER A 293 1.21 10.88 2.59
N LEU A 294 2.07 11.89 2.65
CA LEU A 294 3.47 11.68 3.00
C LEU A 294 3.60 11.30 4.49
N THR A 295 4.76 10.73 4.84
CA THR A 295 5.08 10.31 6.22
C THR A 295 6.39 10.96 6.66
N GLU A 296 6.38 11.68 7.79
CA GLU A 296 7.56 12.36 8.33
C GLU A 296 8.62 11.39 8.89
N CYS A 297 9.86 11.88 8.96
CA CYS A 297 11.07 11.21 9.46
C CYS A 297 11.59 10.12 8.54
N GLN A 298 10.80 9.09 8.26
CA GLN A 298 11.17 8.02 7.35
C GLN A 298 10.26 8.10 6.14
N VAL A 299 10.59 9.03 5.25
CA VAL A 299 9.90 9.16 3.98
C VAL A 299 10.07 7.86 3.23
N ASP A 300 8.98 7.37 2.63
CA ASP A 300 9.01 6.16 1.82
C ASP A 300 9.68 6.44 0.47
N VAL A 301 10.99 6.32 0.49
CA VAL A 301 11.93 6.48 -0.62
C VAL A 301 12.75 5.21 -0.72
N ASP A 302 13.24 4.90 -1.92
CA ASP A 302 14.09 3.72 -2.08
C ASP A 302 15.48 3.89 -1.42
N SER A 303 16.15 2.77 -1.27
CA SER A 303 17.49 2.61 -0.73
C SER A 303 18.53 3.36 -1.51
N VAL A 304 18.37 3.51 -2.83
CA VAL A 304 19.27 4.31 -3.66
C VAL A 304 19.21 5.77 -3.22
N TYR A 305 18.01 6.32 -3.00
CA TYR A 305 17.85 7.65 -2.42
C TYR A 305 18.50 7.75 -1.04
N LYS A 306 18.21 6.80 -0.14
CA LYS A 306 18.78 6.78 1.22
C LYS A 306 20.30 6.75 1.22
N SER A 307 20.92 6.09 0.23
CA SER A 307 22.37 6.01 0.09
C SER A 307 23.01 7.25 -0.55
N VAL A 308 22.30 7.95 -1.44
CA VAL A 308 22.87 9.05 -2.26
C VAL A 308 22.58 10.44 -1.66
N VAL A 309 21.55 10.59 -0.82
CA VAL A 309 21.16 11.89 -0.27
C VAL A 309 21.60 12.06 1.19
N PRO A 310 22.55 12.99 1.48
CA PRO A 310 22.93 13.30 2.86
C PRO A 310 21.77 14.00 3.60
N GLY A 311 21.62 13.72 4.90
CA GLY A 311 20.61 14.39 5.75
C GLY A 311 19.32 13.61 5.99
N PHE A 312 19.27 12.31 5.68
CA PHE A 312 18.21 11.41 6.16
C PHE A 312 18.37 11.12 7.66
N PRO A 313 17.31 11.09 8.50
CA PRO A 313 15.87 11.17 8.19
C PRO A 313 15.38 12.55 7.74
N LEU A 314 14.55 12.61 6.70
CA LEU A 314 13.94 13.86 6.25
C LEU A 314 12.76 14.25 7.15
N ARG A 315 12.68 15.53 7.47
CA ARG A 315 11.48 16.15 8.02
C ARG A 315 10.88 17.06 6.98
N PHE A 316 9.62 16.81 6.67
CA PHE A 316 8.79 17.81 6.04
C PHE A 316 8.59 18.90 7.09
N GLN A 317 9.04 20.13 6.82
CA GLN A 317 8.64 21.24 7.67
C GLN A 317 7.11 21.29 7.63
N LYS A 318 6.46 21.55 8.78
CA LYS A 318 5.06 21.97 8.77
C LYS A 318 4.97 23.11 7.77
N ILE A 319 4.14 22.94 6.75
CA ILE A 319 3.97 23.92 5.70
C ILE A 319 3.04 25.01 6.24
N SER A 320 3.35 25.58 7.40
CA SER A 320 2.41 26.43 8.13
C SER A 320 2.15 27.78 7.46
N ASN A 321 2.93 28.14 6.44
CA ASN A 321 2.86 29.47 5.81
C ASN A 321 2.54 29.42 4.30
N ASP A 322 2.47 28.23 3.68
CA ASP A 322 2.15 28.10 2.26
C ASP A 322 0.82 27.36 2.08
N ARG A 323 -0.25 28.13 1.92
CA ARG A 323 -1.62 27.64 1.72
C ARG A 323 -1.73 26.67 0.54
N ASN A 324 -0.78 26.63 -0.40
CA ASN A 324 -0.83 25.69 -1.52
C ASN A 324 -0.38 24.27 -1.14
N LYS A 325 0.52 24.08 -0.17
CA LYS A 325 0.99 22.72 0.17
C LYS A 325 0.11 21.99 1.20
N ASP A 326 -0.83 22.69 1.80
CA ASP A 326 -1.94 22.09 2.57
C ASP A 326 -3.05 21.54 1.65
N VAL A 327 -3.00 21.86 0.35
CA VAL A 327 -3.93 21.36 -0.66
C VAL A 327 -3.45 20.03 -1.24
N LYS A 328 -4.41 19.19 -1.62
CA LYS A 328 -4.14 17.90 -2.27
C LYS A 328 -3.73 18.13 -3.73
N LEU A 329 -2.71 17.43 -4.20
CA LEU A 329 -2.23 17.45 -5.58
C LEU A 329 -2.77 16.25 -6.35
N ILE A 330 -3.61 16.47 -7.35
CA ILE A 330 -4.18 15.41 -8.17
C ILE A 330 -3.22 15.07 -9.30
N ALA A 331 -2.84 13.79 -9.40
CA ALA A 331 -2.09 13.28 -10.54
C ALA A 331 -2.94 13.42 -11.82
N PRO A 332 -2.35 13.90 -12.93
CA PRO A 332 -3.05 14.00 -14.21
C PRO A 332 -3.63 12.66 -14.65
N ARG A 333 -4.65 12.73 -15.53
CA ARG A 333 -5.25 11.53 -16.09
C ARG A 333 -4.21 10.78 -16.92
N ARG A 334 -4.27 9.45 -16.86
CA ARG A 334 -3.34 8.56 -17.59
C ARG A 334 -1.87 8.75 -17.21
N THR A 335 -1.64 9.14 -15.96
CA THR A 335 -0.32 9.32 -15.39
C THR A 335 -0.18 8.45 -14.15
N PHE A 336 0.94 7.75 -14.07
CA PHE A 336 1.32 6.98 -12.92
C PHE A 336 2.11 7.83 -11.93
N SER A 337 1.81 7.64 -10.65
CA SER A 337 2.69 8.02 -9.54
C SER A 337 2.54 6.97 -8.44
N PRO A 338 3.62 6.29 -8.03
CA PRO A 338 3.50 5.24 -7.03
C PRO A 338 3.01 5.81 -5.69
N TYR A 339 2.21 5.01 -5.01
CA TYR A 339 1.77 5.20 -3.63
C TYR A 339 1.94 3.88 -2.88
N ASN A 340 2.00 3.94 -1.55
CA ASN A 340 2.30 2.78 -0.71
C ASN A 340 1.13 2.44 0.23
N LYS A 341 1.35 1.52 1.17
CA LYS A 341 0.41 1.17 2.25
C LYS A 341 0.69 1.82 3.62
N GLN A 342 1.59 2.80 3.67
CA GLN A 342 2.02 3.44 4.92
C GLN A 342 1.08 4.55 5.39
N SER A 343 0.47 5.30 4.46
CA SER A 343 -0.53 6.33 4.79
C SER A 343 -1.39 6.69 3.58
N THR A 344 -2.31 5.79 3.22
CA THR A 344 -3.11 5.89 1.99
C THR A 344 -4.59 5.73 2.29
N LEU A 345 -5.39 6.70 1.87
CA LEU A 345 -6.85 6.63 1.91
C LEU A 345 -7.37 6.04 0.61
N HIS A 346 -8.23 5.04 0.74
CA HIS A 346 -9.04 4.50 -0.33
C HIS A 346 -10.48 4.94 -0.14
N LEU A 347 -11.00 5.70 -1.11
CA LEU A 347 -12.38 6.16 -1.13
C LEU A 347 -13.28 5.09 -1.76
N ARG A 348 -14.59 5.24 -1.54
CA ARG A 348 -15.61 4.25 -1.93
C ARG A 348 -15.50 3.79 -3.39
N PRO A 349 -15.22 4.65 -4.38
CA PRO A 349 -15.09 4.21 -5.77
C PRO A 349 -13.90 3.27 -6.06
N SER A 350 -12.94 3.15 -5.14
CA SER A 350 -11.73 2.35 -5.31
C SER A 350 -11.44 1.37 -4.17
N LEU A 351 -12.43 0.95 -3.38
CA LEU A 351 -12.21 -0.10 -2.38
C LEU A 351 -11.83 -1.43 -3.04
N TRP A 352 -12.27 -1.68 -4.28
CA TRP A 352 -11.81 -2.82 -5.10
C TRP A 352 -10.28 -2.83 -5.30
N ALA A 353 -9.62 -1.68 -5.19
CA ALA A 353 -8.18 -1.51 -5.36
C ALA A 353 -7.36 -1.76 -4.08
N LEU A 354 -7.97 -2.21 -2.98
CA LEU A 354 -7.27 -2.45 -1.71
C LEU A 354 -6.38 -3.70 -1.73
N LEU A 355 -6.79 -4.76 -2.43
CA LEU A 355 -6.12 -6.06 -2.41
C LEU A 355 -4.64 -5.95 -2.82
N LEU A 356 -3.78 -6.52 -1.98
CA LEU A 356 -2.33 -6.63 -2.20
C LEU A 356 -1.99 -8.02 -2.77
N PRO A 357 -1.13 -8.12 -3.81
CA PRO A 357 -0.61 -9.41 -4.27
C PRO A 357 0.31 -10.02 -3.20
N VAL A 358 0.10 -11.29 -2.86
CA VAL A 358 0.78 -12.00 -1.78
C VAL A 358 1.98 -12.81 -2.26
N THR A 359 2.21 -12.94 -3.57
CA THR A 359 3.32 -13.78 -4.09
C THR A 359 4.63 -13.01 -4.23
N VAL A 360 4.57 -11.69 -4.09
CA VAL A 360 5.73 -10.79 -4.11
C VAL A 360 6.11 -10.38 -2.68
N SER A 361 7.30 -9.81 -2.50
CA SER A 361 7.75 -9.32 -1.20
C SER A 361 6.88 -8.15 -0.71
N GLN A 362 6.90 -7.91 0.60
CA GLN A 362 6.15 -6.83 1.22
C GLN A 362 6.48 -5.44 0.63
N GLN A 363 7.75 -5.20 0.27
CA GLN A 363 8.24 -3.95 -0.33
C GLN A 363 7.85 -3.80 -1.81
N VAL A 364 7.36 -4.86 -2.45
CA VAL A 364 6.96 -4.81 -3.87
C VAL A 364 5.44 -4.81 -4.00
N SER A 365 4.76 -5.51 -3.11
CA SER A 365 3.32 -5.74 -3.16
C SER A 365 2.48 -4.47 -3.25
N ASP A 366 2.78 -3.48 -2.41
CA ASP A 366 2.04 -2.22 -2.39
C ASP A 366 2.32 -1.34 -3.61
N ILE A 367 3.57 -1.36 -4.12
CA ILE A 367 3.96 -0.66 -5.35
C ILE A 367 3.34 -1.31 -6.58
N TYR A 368 3.35 -2.64 -6.67
CA TYR A 368 2.68 -3.36 -7.77
C TYR A 368 1.20 -3.06 -7.76
N ARG A 369 0.54 -3.18 -6.60
CA ARG A 369 -0.85 -2.73 -6.44
C ARG A 369 -1.01 -1.28 -6.90
N SER A 370 -0.11 -0.38 -6.52
CA SER A 370 -0.20 1.03 -6.90
C SER A 370 -0.28 1.25 -8.42
N TYR A 371 0.63 0.64 -9.19
CA TYR A 371 0.62 0.80 -10.65
C TYR A 371 -0.55 0.07 -11.31
N VAL A 372 -0.82 -1.17 -10.91
CA VAL A 372 -1.88 -2.00 -11.47
C VAL A 372 -3.25 -1.35 -11.26
N MET A 373 -3.50 -0.86 -10.05
CA MET A 373 -4.78 -0.23 -9.72
C MET A 373 -4.92 1.14 -10.37
N GLN A 374 -3.85 1.94 -10.46
CA GLN A 374 -3.89 3.19 -11.24
C GLN A 374 -4.23 2.95 -12.70
N ARG A 375 -3.65 1.90 -13.31
CA ARG A 375 -3.96 1.57 -14.70
C ARG A 375 -5.44 1.28 -14.88
N LEU A 376 -6.05 0.50 -13.98
CA LEU A 376 -7.48 0.18 -14.00
C LEU A 376 -8.36 1.41 -13.67
N MET A 377 -7.92 2.28 -12.75
CA MET A 377 -8.62 3.53 -12.40
C MET A 377 -8.80 4.45 -13.61
N TRP A 378 -7.86 4.46 -14.56
CA TRP A 378 -7.98 5.26 -15.78
C TRP A 378 -9.20 4.87 -16.63
N ASP A 379 -9.56 3.59 -16.65
CA ASP A 379 -10.68 3.08 -17.44
C ASP A 379 -12.03 3.48 -16.87
N VAL A 380 -12.07 3.84 -15.59
CA VAL A 380 -13.28 4.27 -14.87
C VAL A 380 -13.25 5.75 -14.46
N GLY A 381 -12.26 6.50 -14.96
CA GLY A 381 -12.14 7.94 -14.74
C GLY A 381 -11.74 8.36 -13.33
N LEU A 382 -11.18 7.45 -12.53
CA LEU A 382 -10.67 7.74 -11.20
C LEU A 382 -9.22 8.23 -11.26
N GLN A 383 -8.84 9.08 -10.30
CA GLN A 383 -7.49 9.64 -10.18
C GLN A 383 -6.93 9.45 -8.76
N THR A 384 -5.61 9.51 -8.66
CA THR A 384 -4.87 9.52 -7.40
C THR A 384 -4.56 10.96 -7.01
N ALA A 385 -4.75 11.31 -5.75
CA ALA A 385 -4.31 12.56 -5.16
C ALA A 385 -3.19 12.31 -4.14
N PHE A 386 -2.36 13.31 -3.95
CA PHE A 386 -1.27 13.33 -2.99
C PHE A 386 -1.50 14.45 -1.98
N ALA A 387 -1.16 14.22 -0.72
CA ALA A 387 -1.29 15.21 0.34
C ALA A 387 0.03 15.30 1.11
N GLY A 388 0.20 16.42 1.82
CA GLY A 388 1.29 16.58 2.79
C GLY A 388 1.26 15.54 3.91
N SER A 389 2.14 15.70 4.89
CA SER A 389 2.36 14.66 5.89
C SER A 389 1.21 14.49 6.86
N TYR A 390 0.59 13.31 6.89
CA TYR A 390 -0.47 13.00 7.86
C TYR A 390 0.05 12.21 9.06
N SER A 391 1.17 11.53 8.91
CA SER A 391 1.77 10.67 9.93
C SER A 391 3.26 10.93 10.12
N ILE A 392 3.78 10.46 11.24
CA ILE A 392 5.21 10.38 11.56
C ILE A 392 5.58 8.93 11.85
N LYS A 393 6.58 8.41 11.13
CA LYS A 393 7.10 7.06 11.37
C LYS A 393 8.08 7.08 12.55
N LYS A 394 7.82 6.27 13.58
CA LYS A 394 8.61 6.30 14.84
C LYS A 394 9.86 5.44 14.80
N HIS A 395 9.91 4.42 13.93
CA HIS A 395 11.01 3.46 13.82
C HIS A 395 11.72 3.58 12.47
N VAL A 396 13.01 3.21 12.45
CA VAL A 396 13.83 3.17 11.24
C VAL A 396 13.99 1.71 10.86
N ASP A 397 13.57 1.34 9.65
CA ASP A 397 13.80 0.01 9.13
C ASP A 397 15.24 -0.09 8.61
N HIS A 398 16.04 -0.95 9.25
CA HIS A 398 17.46 -1.11 8.94
C HIS A 398 17.75 -2.12 7.81
N ASN A 399 16.76 -2.90 7.38
CA ASN A 399 16.96 -4.08 6.52
C ASN A 399 16.44 -3.91 5.08
N GLU A 400 16.11 -2.70 4.63
CA GLU A 400 15.45 -2.48 3.33
C GLU A 400 16.41 -2.45 2.12
N HIS A 401 17.72 -2.29 2.34
CA HIS A 401 18.67 -1.90 1.29
C HIS A 401 19.00 -2.96 0.23
N GLU A 402 19.05 -4.26 0.58
CA GLU A 402 19.55 -5.29 -0.34
C GLU A 402 18.49 -5.79 -1.33
N LEU A 403 17.23 -5.72 -0.95
CA LEU A 403 16.12 -6.25 -1.74
C LEU A 403 15.75 -5.32 -2.92
N GLU A 404 15.97 -4.01 -2.81
CA GLU A 404 15.39 -3.02 -3.72
C GLU A 404 16.09 -2.82 -5.07
N LYS A 405 17.39 -3.13 -5.19
CA LYS A 405 18.12 -2.96 -6.46
C LYS A 405 17.61 -3.90 -7.56
N GLU A 406 17.32 -5.16 -7.22
CA GLU A 406 16.72 -6.11 -8.17
C GLU A 406 15.25 -5.81 -8.47
N PHE A 407 14.59 -4.94 -7.70
CA PHE A 407 13.20 -4.57 -7.93
C PHE A 407 13.03 -3.37 -8.85
N SER A 408 14.01 -2.48 -8.89
CA SER A 408 13.91 -1.22 -9.63
C SER A 408 13.67 -1.43 -11.14
N TRP A 409 14.43 -2.33 -11.78
CA TRP A 409 14.26 -2.63 -13.21
C TRP A 409 12.96 -3.38 -13.52
N LYS A 410 12.45 -4.20 -12.59
CA LYS A 410 11.15 -4.89 -12.74
C LYS A 410 10.00 -3.90 -12.75
N ILE A 411 10.09 -2.86 -11.93
CA ILE A 411 9.12 -1.76 -11.91
C ILE A 411 9.15 -1.00 -13.24
N ASP A 412 10.33 -0.67 -13.76
CA ASP A 412 10.45 -0.01 -15.07
C ASP A 412 9.71 -0.81 -16.17
N LYS A 413 9.93 -2.13 -16.21
CA LYS A 413 9.23 -3.03 -17.15
C LYS A 413 7.74 -3.18 -16.89
N LEU A 414 7.32 -3.20 -15.62
CA LEU A 414 5.90 -3.23 -15.27
C LEU A 414 5.19 -1.95 -15.77
N VAL A 415 5.79 -0.78 -15.58
CA VAL A 415 5.22 0.50 -16.03
C VAL A 415 5.14 0.55 -17.56
N GLU A 416 6.19 0.11 -18.26
CA GLU A 416 6.18 -0.02 -19.72
C GLU A 416 5.03 -0.91 -20.19
N TYR A 417 4.90 -2.10 -19.60
CA TYR A 417 3.83 -3.05 -19.89
C TYR A 417 2.43 -2.46 -19.64
N LEU A 418 2.20 -1.88 -18.46
CA LEU A 418 0.89 -1.32 -18.08
C LEU A 418 0.51 -0.11 -18.94
N THR A 419 1.48 0.67 -19.39
CA THR A 419 1.24 1.80 -20.31
C THR A 419 0.68 1.32 -21.65
N GLN A 420 1.15 0.17 -22.13
CA GLN A 420 0.71 -0.44 -23.39
C GLN A 420 -0.52 -1.35 -23.22
N TRP A 421 -0.79 -1.81 -22.00
CA TRP A 421 -1.88 -2.73 -21.72
C TRP A 421 -3.24 -2.10 -22.03
N SER A 422 -4.11 -2.89 -22.66
CA SER A 422 -5.48 -2.52 -22.97
C SER A 422 -6.40 -3.75 -22.89
N SER A 423 -7.70 -3.50 -22.81
CA SER A 423 -8.72 -4.54 -22.71
C SER A 423 -9.93 -4.20 -23.57
N VAL A 424 -10.48 -5.22 -24.22
CA VAL A 424 -11.73 -5.16 -24.99
C VAL A 424 -12.96 -5.49 -24.14
N GLU A 425 -12.78 -5.91 -22.90
CA GLU A 425 -13.88 -6.25 -21.98
C GLU A 425 -14.69 -5.01 -21.63
N THR A 426 -16.01 -5.12 -21.74
CA THR A 426 -16.96 -4.05 -21.38
C THR A 426 -17.32 -4.05 -19.90
N SER A 427 -17.14 -5.19 -19.22
CA SER A 427 -17.30 -5.29 -17.77
C SER A 427 -16.01 -4.87 -17.07
N PHE A 428 -16.13 -3.94 -16.12
CA PHE A 428 -14.99 -3.54 -15.30
C PHE A 428 -14.42 -4.71 -14.50
N ILE A 429 -15.26 -5.58 -13.93
CA ILE A 429 -14.83 -6.75 -13.15
C ILE A 429 -13.99 -7.69 -14.01
N LYS A 430 -14.47 -8.02 -15.22
CA LYS A 430 -13.72 -8.87 -16.17
C LYS A 430 -12.38 -8.24 -16.56
N ARG A 431 -12.35 -6.92 -16.68
CA ARG A 431 -11.13 -6.17 -16.98
C ARG A 431 -10.10 -6.25 -15.85
N VAL A 432 -10.53 -6.15 -14.59
CA VAL A 432 -9.64 -6.36 -13.42
C VAL A 432 -9.09 -7.79 -13.45
N GLN A 433 -9.95 -8.81 -13.64
CA GLN A 433 -9.53 -10.20 -13.74
C GLN A 433 -8.53 -10.43 -14.87
N GLN A 434 -8.80 -9.90 -16.07
CA GLN A 434 -7.92 -10.00 -17.23
C GLN A 434 -6.55 -9.40 -16.96
N LEU A 435 -6.46 -8.24 -16.29
CA LEU A 435 -5.17 -7.65 -15.98
C LEU A 435 -4.36 -8.53 -15.02
N PHE A 436 -4.98 -9.07 -13.96
CA PHE A 436 -4.29 -9.99 -13.05
C PHE A 436 -3.86 -11.29 -13.73
N ILE A 437 -4.70 -11.86 -14.60
CA ILE A 437 -4.31 -12.99 -15.44
C ILE A 437 -3.09 -12.62 -16.29
N SER A 438 -3.09 -11.44 -16.92
CA SER A 438 -1.96 -11.02 -17.75
C SER A 438 -0.69 -10.80 -16.92
N LEU A 439 -0.78 -10.23 -15.73
CA LEU A 439 0.36 -10.11 -14.81
C LEU A 439 0.94 -11.49 -14.44
N TYR A 440 0.08 -12.49 -14.23
CA TYR A 440 0.51 -13.87 -14.05
C TYR A 440 1.21 -14.40 -15.30
N GLU A 441 0.58 -14.29 -16.46
CA GLU A 441 1.11 -14.76 -17.74
C GLU A 441 2.45 -14.13 -18.13
N TYR A 442 2.73 -12.93 -17.65
CA TYR A 442 3.99 -12.19 -17.87
C TYR A 442 4.99 -12.31 -16.70
N GLY A 443 4.70 -13.12 -15.67
CA GLY A 443 5.66 -13.44 -14.60
C GLY A 443 5.77 -12.42 -13.47
N TYR A 444 4.84 -11.46 -13.36
CA TYR A 444 4.85 -10.48 -12.28
C TYR A 444 4.31 -11.01 -10.94
N ILE A 445 3.34 -11.93 -11.01
CA ILE A 445 2.66 -12.52 -9.85
C ILE A 445 2.39 -14.01 -10.10
N GLU A 446 2.15 -14.81 -9.06
CA GLU A 446 1.82 -16.24 -9.19
C GLU A 446 0.32 -16.54 -9.20
N LEU A 447 -0.03 -17.78 -9.54
CA LEU A 447 -1.42 -18.23 -9.75
C LEU A 447 -2.34 -17.93 -8.56
N ILE A 448 -1.82 -18.02 -7.32
CA ILE A 448 -2.61 -17.72 -6.12
C ILE A 448 -3.09 -16.26 -6.10
N ASP A 449 -2.35 -15.30 -6.64
CA ASP A 449 -2.82 -13.91 -6.72
C ASP A 449 -3.99 -13.75 -7.69
N VAL A 450 -4.01 -14.53 -8.78
CA VAL A 450 -5.15 -14.58 -9.72
C VAL A 450 -6.39 -15.12 -9.01
N HIS A 451 -6.24 -16.21 -8.24
CA HIS A 451 -7.35 -16.75 -7.46
C HIS A 451 -7.83 -15.76 -6.37
N LEU A 452 -6.91 -15.09 -5.67
CA LEU A 452 -7.27 -14.14 -4.62
C LEU A 452 -8.00 -12.93 -5.19
N ILE A 453 -7.61 -12.38 -6.34
CA ILE A 453 -8.37 -11.26 -6.93
C ILE A 453 -9.75 -11.70 -7.39
N GLN A 454 -9.89 -12.92 -7.90
CA GLN A 454 -11.19 -13.45 -8.32
C GLN A 454 -12.13 -13.58 -7.11
N LEU A 455 -11.65 -14.19 -6.02
CA LEU A 455 -12.39 -14.29 -4.76
C LEU A 455 -12.70 -12.92 -4.14
N TRP A 456 -11.76 -11.98 -4.23
CA TRP A 456 -11.93 -10.60 -3.75
C TRP A 456 -13.08 -9.90 -4.48
N LEU A 457 -13.08 -9.96 -5.82
CA LEU A 457 -14.13 -9.34 -6.64
C LEU A 457 -15.49 -10.00 -6.41
N GLU A 458 -15.52 -11.32 -6.28
CA GLU A 458 -16.72 -12.10 -5.96
C GLU A 458 -17.31 -11.68 -4.62
N GLU A 459 -16.52 -11.68 -3.55
CA GLU A 459 -17.02 -11.32 -2.22
C GLU A 459 -17.43 -9.86 -2.13
N LEU A 460 -16.72 -8.95 -2.81
CA LEU A 460 -17.19 -7.56 -2.93
C LEU A 460 -18.57 -7.49 -3.62
N HIS A 461 -18.77 -8.24 -4.70
CA HIS A 461 -20.07 -8.34 -5.36
C HIS A 461 -21.15 -8.89 -4.41
N LEU A 462 -20.86 -9.98 -3.70
CA LEU A 462 -21.75 -10.58 -2.70
C LEU A 462 -22.07 -9.63 -1.54
N ILE A 463 -21.17 -8.74 -1.14
CA ILE A 463 -21.41 -7.72 -0.10
C ILE A 463 -22.35 -6.61 -0.60
N GLY A 464 -22.57 -6.50 -1.90
CA GLY A 464 -23.31 -5.40 -2.51
C GLY A 464 -22.43 -4.19 -2.84
N TYR A 465 -21.11 -4.38 -2.98
CA TYR A 465 -20.22 -3.34 -3.46
C TYR A 465 -20.55 -3.01 -4.93
N THR A 466 -21.08 -1.81 -5.16
CA THR A 466 -21.23 -1.26 -6.51
C THR A 466 -19.86 -0.96 -7.12
N PHE A 467 -19.50 -1.72 -8.15
CA PHE A 467 -18.31 -1.48 -8.96
C PHE A 467 -18.53 -0.29 -9.91
N PRO A 468 -17.47 0.48 -10.22
CA PRO A 468 -17.57 1.53 -11.21
C PRO A 468 -17.80 0.96 -12.62
N GLU A 469 -18.54 1.70 -13.43
CA GLU A 469 -18.77 1.38 -14.84
C GLU A 469 -17.69 2.01 -15.72
N ILE A 470 -17.42 1.37 -16.87
CA ILE A 470 -16.53 1.92 -17.90
C ILE A 470 -17.33 2.95 -18.71
N PRO A 471 -16.97 4.25 -18.68
CA PRO A 471 -17.70 5.27 -19.42
C PRO A 471 -17.69 5.00 -20.94
N LEU A 472 -18.84 5.15 -21.60
CA LEU A 472 -19.05 4.88 -23.04
C LEU A 472 -18.01 5.56 -23.97
N LYS A 473 -17.54 6.75 -23.60
CA LYS A 473 -16.48 7.48 -24.34
C LYS A 473 -15.16 6.71 -24.44
N TYR A 474 -14.86 5.84 -23.49
CA TYR A 474 -13.66 5.00 -23.52
C TYR A 474 -13.91 3.69 -24.28
N THR A 475 -15.15 3.21 -24.33
CA THR A 475 -15.55 2.02 -25.10
C THR A 475 -15.50 2.24 -26.62
N LEU A 476 -15.83 3.44 -27.08
CA LEU A 476 -15.80 3.80 -28.51
C LEU A 476 -14.37 3.89 -29.06
N ILE A 477 -13.42 4.41 -28.29
CA ILE A 477 -12.00 4.53 -28.68
C ILE A 477 -11.34 3.14 -28.86
N VAL A 478 -11.70 2.18 -28.01
CA VAL A 478 -11.19 0.80 -28.11
C VAL A 478 -11.70 0.12 -29.38
N ARG A 479 -12.96 0.36 -29.78
CA ARG A 479 -13.52 -0.18 -31.02
C ARG A 479 -12.85 0.40 -32.28
N THR A 480 -12.54 1.69 -32.29
CA THR A 480 -11.84 2.31 -33.43
C THR A 480 -10.38 1.87 -33.54
N PHE A 481 -9.65 1.74 -32.43
CA PHE A 481 -8.27 1.24 -32.46
C PHE A 481 -8.18 -0.25 -32.79
N ALA A 482 -9.05 -1.09 -32.23
CA ALA A 482 -9.11 -2.52 -32.58
C ALA A 482 -9.51 -2.73 -34.06
N GLY A 483 -10.42 -1.91 -34.58
CA GLY A 483 -10.79 -1.90 -36.00
C GLY A 483 -9.66 -1.46 -36.94
N HIS A 484 -8.79 -0.55 -36.50
CA HIS A 484 -7.61 -0.13 -37.27
C HIS A 484 -6.50 -1.20 -37.28
N LEU A 485 -6.22 -1.84 -36.15
CA LEU A 485 -5.27 -2.95 -36.06
C LEU A 485 -5.71 -4.18 -36.86
N TYR A 486 -7.02 -4.49 -36.88
CA TYR A 486 -7.55 -5.59 -37.69
C TYR A 486 -7.48 -5.31 -39.20
N ARG A 487 -7.54 -4.03 -39.61
CA ARG A 487 -7.32 -3.63 -41.02
C ARG A 487 -5.85 -3.65 -41.43
N MET A 488 -4.91 -3.36 -40.53
CA MET A 488 -3.47 -3.40 -40.85
C MET A 488 -2.90 -4.82 -40.99
N ASN A 489 -3.48 -5.83 -40.33
CA ASN A 489 -3.06 -7.23 -40.51
C ASN A 489 -3.67 -7.92 -41.74
N LYS A 490 -4.37 -7.18 -42.61
CA LYS A 490 -5.05 -7.69 -43.80
C LYS A 490 -4.62 -7.03 -45.11
N TRP A 491 -3.52 -6.29 -45.11
CA TRP A 491 -2.92 -5.65 -46.29
C TRP A 491 -1.47 -6.07 -46.45
#